data_AF-A0A7C7P1L5-F1
#
_entry.id   AF-A0A7C7P1L5-F1
#
_cell.length_a   1.000
_cell.length_b   1.000
_cell.length_c   1.000
_cell.angle_alpha   90.00
_cell.angle_beta   90.00
_cell.angle_gamma   90.00
#
_symmetry.space_group_name_H-M   'P 1'
#
loop_
_entity.id
_entity.type
_entity.pdbx_description
1 polymer ?
#
loop_
_entity_poly.entity_id
_entity_poly.type
_entity_poly.pdbx_seq_one_letter_code
_entity_poly.pdbx_strand_id
1 'polypeptide(L)'
;VVGDDLNPSDGVEKGGVRVRNLWGEMAYQLGGRDGFMKVASSDGIGMSPDTGFLEELSGGQPLLIMIDEPAVYMRKMPNPGQLPAFMKALSEWVDSSSNTVLVYTLASTATSDGPPDAFAQETQELALAMGEVQSVLARPERVVTPTQPRDIEPILRQRLFESVDTGAAEEVADAYFNALQDAHAKEAPLPVKVLQASYRDELVRTYPFHPSFVEVLNGKLNTIPNFQRTRGALRLVSRIIRGLWNNNRTDGYLIHPFSADLGSADMLDELTGRLDRAAFRSVADADISASGGQAHAQVIDSDRFSGHAPYTQRAATTVFLHSLVEPPARGADVDEVLAATLTPTDDPSHIEKSLQYLADDA
;
A
#
# COMPACT_ATOMS: atom_id res chain seq x y z
N VAL A 1 1.93 19.55 8.67
CA VAL A 1 1.33 20.63 7.85
C VAL A 1 1.01 20.07 6.48
N VAL A 2 -0.25 20.13 6.07
CA VAL A 2 -0.67 19.75 4.71
C VAL A 2 -0.73 21.02 3.89
N GLY A 3 -0.01 21.07 2.76
CA GLY A 3 0.08 22.29 1.94
C GLY A 3 -1.27 22.81 1.44
N ASP A 4 -2.25 21.92 1.25
CA ASP A 4 -3.59 22.28 0.81
C ASP A 4 -4.51 22.85 1.91
N ASP A 5 -4.19 22.60 3.18
CA ASP A 5 -4.97 23.11 4.31
C ASP A 5 -4.64 24.58 4.62
N LEU A 6 -3.68 25.18 3.91
CA LEU A 6 -3.29 26.58 4.05
C LEU A 6 -3.78 27.40 2.86
N ASN A 7 -4.24 28.60 3.17
CA ASN A 7 -4.59 29.63 2.18
C ASN A 7 -3.73 30.88 2.45
N PRO A 8 -2.59 31.07 1.76
CA PRO A 8 -1.72 32.23 1.95
C PRO A 8 -2.43 33.57 1.71
N SER A 9 -3.43 33.60 0.83
CA SER A 9 -4.16 34.82 0.46
C SER A 9 -5.14 35.24 1.56
N ASP A 10 -6.03 34.34 1.97
CA ASP A 10 -7.12 34.70 2.90
C ASP A 10 -6.79 34.38 4.36
N GLY A 11 -5.87 33.43 4.59
CA GLY A 11 -5.59 32.81 5.88
C GLY A 11 -6.69 31.85 6.34
N VAL A 12 -6.35 31.03 7.32
CA VAL A 12 -7.26 30.09 7.99
C VAL A 12 -7.41 30.52 9.45
N GLU A 13 -8.65 30.72 9.89
CA GLU A 13 -8.97 31.03 11.29
C GLU A 13 -8.77 29.80 12.18
N LYS A 14 -7.91 29.92 13.19
CA LYS A 14 -7.60 28.88 14.17
C LYS A 14 -7.48 29.49 15.56
N GLY A 15 -8.35 29.11 16.50
CA GLY A 15 -8.23 29.55 17.89
C GLY A 15 -8.21 31.08 18.11
N GLY A 16 -8.85 31.84 17.22
CA GLY A 16 -8.88 33.31 17.28
C GLY A 16 -7.64 34.01 16.70
N VAL A 17 -6.79 33.28 15.97
CA VAL A 17 -5.73 33.84 15.12
C VAL A 17 -5.94 33.40 13.68
N ARG A 18 -5.42 34.19 12.74
CA ARG A 18 -5.50 33.92 11.31
C ARG A 18 -4.14 33.51 10.79
N VAL A 19 -3.99 32.23 10.45
CA VAL A 19 -2.74 31.62 10.00
C VAL A 19 -2.71 31.57 8.48
N ARG A 20 -1.67 32.12 7.84
CA ARG A 20 -1.54 32.17 6.37
C ARG A 20 -0.50 31.22 5.83
N ASN A 21 0.63 31.08 6.52
CA ASN A 21 1.83 30.43 5.99
C ASN A 21 2.30 29.24 6.83
N LEU A 22 3.19 28.45 6.21
CA LEU A 22 3.78 27.25 6.79
C LEU A 22 4.41 27.51 8.17
N TRP A 23 5.19 28.57 8.32
CA TRP A 23 5.80 28.93 9.61
C TRP A 23 4.77 29.34 10.66
N GLY A 24 3.71 30.05 10.25
CA GLY A 24 2.58 30.39 11.12
C GLY A 24 1.86 29.15 11.62
N GLU A 25 1.64 28.18 10.73
CA GLU A 25 1.03 26.90 11.08
C GLU A 25 1.90 26.08 12.03
N MET A 26 3.20 26.00 11.77
CA MET A 26 4.14 25.31 12.65
C MET A 26 4.16 25.94 14.04
N ALA A 27 4.24 27.27 14.13
CA ALA A 27 4.22 27.98 15.41
C ALA A 27 2.90 27.77 16.17
N TYR A 28 1.77 27.76 15.45
CA TYR A 28 0.46 27.48 16.04
C TYR A 28 0.33 26.03 16.54
N GLN A 29 0.83 25.05 15.80
CA GLN A 29 0.79 23.64 16.24
C GLN A 29 1.68 23.39 17.46
N LEU A 30 2.83 24.06 17.56
CA LEU A 30 3.76 23.91 18.66
C LEU A 30 3.33 24.65 19.95
N GLY A 31 2.80 25.87 19.81
CA GLY A 31 2.53 26.76 20.95
C GLY A 31 1.13 27.35 21.00
N GLY A 32 0.20 26.86 20.18
CA GLY A 32 -1.14 27.44 20.05
C GLY A 32 -1.10 28.91 19.63
N ARG A 33 -2.03 29.70 20.17
CA ARG A 33 -2.08 31.14 19.92
C ARG A 33 -0.79 31.86 20.29
N ASP A 34 -0.20 31.54 21.44
CA ASP A 34 1.00 32.22 21.93
C ASP A 34 2.22 31.90 21.05
N GLY A 35 2.30 30.67 20.54
CA GLY A 35 3.28 30.29 19.53
C GLY A 35 3.11 31.08 18.24
N PHE A 36 1.90 31.16 17.70
CA PHE A 36 1.62 31.96 16.49
C PHE A 36 2.01 33.43 16.66
N MET A 37 1.73 34.04 17.82
CA MET A 37 2.04 35.45 18.07
C MET A 37 3.52 35.79 17.87
N LYS A 38 4.44 34.81 18.02
CA LYS A 38 5.88 35.00 17.77
C LYS A 38 6.21 35.25 16.31
N VAL A 39 5.40 34.71 15.39
CA VAL A 39 5.60 34.81 13.94
C VAL A 39 4.50 35.59 13.22
N ALA A 40 3.53 36.15 13.96
CA ALA A 40 2.34 36.79 13.40
C ALA A 40 2.66 37.93 12.42
N SER A 41 3.72 38.71 12.67
CA SER A 41 4.13 39.76 11.72
C SER A 41 4.65 39.16 10.42
N SER A 42 5.55 38.18 10.51
CA SER A 42 6.15 37.49 9.37
C SER A 42 5.11 36.72 8.54
N ASP A 43 4.18 36.05 9.22
CA ASP A 43 3.01 35.40 8.62
C ASP A 43 2.07 36.41 7.94
N GLY A 44 1.86 37.56 8.55
CA GLY A 44 1.02 38.62 8.00
C GLY A 44 1.52 39.16 6.67
N ILE A 45 2.83 39.34 6.52
CA ILE A 45 3.49 39.91 5.32
C ILE A 45 4.00 38.86 4.33
N GLY A 46 3.87 37.57 4.65
CA GLY A 46 4.35 36.49 3.81
C GLY A 46 5.88 36.48 3.65
N MET A 47 6.62 36.87 4.69
CA MET A 47 8.08 36.76 4.74
C MET A 47 8.47 35.67 5.73
N SER A 48 9.44 34.84 5.35
CA SER A 48 9.93 33.77 6.23
C SER A 48 10.60 34.36 7.48
N PRO A 49 10.25 33.91 8.70
CA PRO A 49 10.94 34.29 9.91
C PRO A 49 12.29 33.57 10.04
N ASP A 50 13.10 33.98 11.01
CA ASP A 50 14.19 33.14 11.49
C ASP A 50 13.64 31.84 12.13
N THR A 51 14.50 30.86 12.38
CA THR A 51 14.12 29.59 13.02
C THR A 51 14.17 29.64 14.54
N GLY A 52 14.44 30.79 15.15
CA GLY A 52 14.56 30.92 16.61
C GLY A 52 13.27 30.57 17.35
N PHE A 53 12.12 30.83 16.73
CA PHE A 53 10.81 30.42 17.27
C PHE A 53 10.68 28.89 17.38
N LEU A 54 11.35 28.10 16.54
CA LEU A 54 11.29 26.64 16.59
C LEU A 54 12.07 26.10 17.79
N GLU A 55 13.23 26.68 18.07
CA GLU A 55 14.01 26.33 19.26
C GLU A 55 13.24 26.69 20.54
N GLU A 56 12.68 27.89 20.60
CA GLU A 56 11.90 28.33 21.76
C GLU A 56 10.64 27.48 21.98
N LEU A 57 9.88 27.19 20.91
CA LEU A 57 8.62 26.45 21.02
C LEU A 57 8.80 24.94 21.16
N SER A 58 9.87 24.36 20.62
CA SER A 58 10.16 22.93 20.83
C SER A 58 10.62 22.65 22.25
N GLY A 59 11.26 23.62 22.93
CA GLY A 59 11.72 23.48 24.31
C GLY A 59 12.68 22.29 24.50
N GLY A 60 13.40 21.90 23.45
CA GLY A 60 14.28 20.73 23.43
C GLY A 60 13.55 19.38 23.52
N GLN A 61 12.23 19.32 23.35
CA GLN A 61 11.49 18.06 23.27
C GLN A 61 11.67 17.38 21.90
N PRO A 62 11.59 16.04 21.82
CA PRO A 62 11.60 15.34 20.53
C PRO A 62 10.49 15.83 19.62
N LEU A 63 10.84 16.21 18.39
CA LEU A 63 9.90 16.82 17.44
C LEU A 63 9.90 16.10 16.10
N LEU A 64 8.70 15.76 15.60
CA LEU A 64 8.49 15.27 14.24
C LEU A 64 7.74 16.33 13.44
N ILE A 65 8.40 16.89 12.43
CA ILE A 65 7.82 17.87 11.50
C ILE A 65 7.48 17.14 10.22
N MET A 66 6.20 17.14 9.84
CA MET A 66 5.73 16.57 8.57
C MET A 66 5.18 17.66 7.66
N ILE A 67 5.67 17.76 6.43
CA ILE A 67 5.23 18.77 5.45
C ILE A 67 4.81 18.07 4.16
N ASP A 68 3.51 18.06 3.88
CA ASP A 68 2.96 17.42 2.69
C ASP A 68 2.80 18.43 1.55
N GLU A 69 3.40 18.15 0.40
CA GLU A 69 3.32 18.91 -0.85
C GLU A 69 3.57 20.42 -0.71
N PRO A 70 4.73 20.85 -0.15
CA PRO A 70 5.05 22.28 0.00
C PRO A 70 5.04 23.04 -1.34
N ALA A 71 5.29 22.35 -2.45
CA ALA A 71 5.22 22.92 -3.79
C ALA A 71 3.80 23.39 -4.19
N VAL A 72 2.75 22.66 -3.79
CA VAL A 72 1.35 23.03 -4.09
C VAL A 72 0.98 24.29 -3.30
N TYR A 73 1.39 24.35 -2.03
CA TYR A 73 1.26 25.52 -1.18
C TYR A 73 1.97 26.74 -1.79
N MET A 74 3.18 26.56 -2.32
CA MET A 74 3.97 27.65 -2.91
C MET A 74 3.27 28.39 -4.05
N ARG A 75 2.50 27.67 -4.88
CA ARG A 75 1.75 28.27 -6.00
C ARG A 75 0.72 29.29 -5.53
N LYS A 76 0.22 29.15 -4.30
CA LYS A 76 -0.79 30.03 -3.70
C LYS A 76 -0.16 31.20 -2.94
N MET A 77 1.17 31.24 -2.78
CA MET A 77 1.85 32.26 -1.99
C MET A 77 2.00 33.58 -2.77
N PRO A 78 1.80 34.74 -2.12
CA PRO A 78 2.10 36.03 -2.74
C PRO A 78 3.60 36.22 -3.01
N ASN A 79 4.48 35.60 -2.20
CA ASN A 79 5.93 35.64 -2.35
C ASN A 79 6.52 34.21 -2.40
N PRO A 80 6.43 33.50 -3.54
CA PRO A 80 6.87 32.11 -3.66
C PRO A 80 8.33 31.85 -3.24
N GLY A 81 9.24 32.81 -3.48
CA GLY A 81 10.66 32.69 -3.14
C GLY A 81 10.97 32.61 -1.64
N GLN A 82 10.01 32.90 -0.76
CA GLN A 82 10.18 32.78 0.69
C GLN A 82 10.12 31.33 1.17
N LEU A 83 9.45 30.44 0.44
CA LEU A 83 9.38 29.03 0.81
C LEU A 83 10.72 28.30 0.70
N PRO A 84 11.49 28.38 -0.41
CA PRO A 84 12.82 27.77 -0.46
C PRO A 84 13.77 28.30 0.61
N ALA A 85 13.73 29.61 0.88
CA ALA A 85 14.52 30.22 1.95
C ALA A 85 14.16 29.64 3.33
N PHE A 86 12.86 29.53 3.63
CA PHE A 86 12.38 28.93 4.87
C PHE A 86 12.74 27.44 4.97
N MET A 87 12.53 26.66 3.91
CA MET A 87 12.84 25.22 3.89
C MET A 87 14.34 24.96 4.07
N LYS A 88 15.20 25.84 3.55
CA LYS A 88 16.64 25.80 3.79
C LYS A 88 16.97 26.04 5.27
N ALA A 89 16.47 27.15 5.83
CA ALA A 89 16.70 27.49 7.23
C ALA A 89 16.14 26.43 8.19
N LEU A 90 14.97 25.87 7.87
CA LEU A 90 14.36 24.76 8.60
C LEU A 90 15.24 23.52 8.56
N SER A 91 15.77 23.15 7.40
CA SER A 91 16.67 22.00 7.25
C SER A 91 17.95 22.19 8.07
N GLU A 92 18.57 23.38 8.01
CA GLU A 92 19.76 23.72 8.79
C GLU A 92 19.49 23.67 10.31
N TRP A 93 18.32 24.15 10.75
CA TRP A 93 17.93 24.06 12.16
C TRP A 93 17.72 22.61 12.61
N VAL A 94 17.03 21.79 11.81
CA VAL A 94 16.84 20.36 12.09
C VAL A 94 18.19 19.64 12.17
N ASP A 95 19.13 19.95 11.28
CA ASP A 95 20.48 19.38 11.25
C ASP A 95 21.27 19.72 12.53
N SER A 96 21.07 20.92 13.06
CA SER A 96 21.67 21.33 14.34
C SER A 96 20.98 20.75 15.58
N SER A 97 19.81 20.10 15.42
CA SER A 97 19.00 19.56 16.51
C SER A 97 19.23 18.05 16.70
N SER A 98 19.51 17.62 17.93
CA SER A 98 19.76 16.20 18.23
C SER A 98 18.50 15.31 18.28
N ASN A 99 17.30 15.88 18.25
CA ASN A 99 16.04 15.18 18.50
C ASN A 99 14.87 15.66 17.64
N THR A 100 15.16 16.31 16.51
CA THR A 100 14.16 16.72 15.54
C THR A 100 14.29 15.91 14.26
N VAL A 101 13.15 15.46 13.72
CA VAL A 101 13.06 14.81 12.42
C VAL A 101 12.15 15.63 11.51
N LEU A 102 12.63 15.95 10.32
CA LEU A 102 11.85 16.58 9.26
C LEU A 102 11.53 15.55 8.17
N VAL A 103 10.25 15.36 7.90
CA VAL A 103 9.72 14.53 6.80
C VAL A 103 8.92 15.44 5.88
N TYR A 104 9.18 15.39 4.59
CA TYR A 104 8.38 16.11 3.61
C TYR A 104 8.20 15.29 2.34
N THR A 105 7.13 15.57 1.60
CA THR A 105 6.86 14.96 0.30
C THR A 105 7.23 15.94 -0.82
N LEU A 106 7.94 15.45 -1.83
CA LEU A 106 8.13 16.19 -3.07
C LEU A 106 7.09 15.67 -4.05
N ALA A 107 6.31 16.56 -4.65
CA ALA A 107 5.58 16.20 -5.85
C ALA A 107 6.63 15.78 -6.88
N SER A 108 6.64 14.49 -7.27
CA SER A 108 7.39 14.07 -8.44
C SER A 108 6.79 14.85 -9.59
N THR A 109 7.53 15.82 -10.13
CA THR A 109 7.16 16.40 -11.40
C THR A 109 6.97 15.23 -12.36
N ALA A 110 5.74 15.11 -12.87
CA ALA A 110 5.50 14.41 -14.11
C ALA A 110 6.67 14.72 -15.04
N THR A 111 7.28 13.66 -15.57
CA THR A 111 8.12 13.79 -16.75
C THR A 111 7.41 14.72 -17.71
N SER A 112 8.19 15.61 -18.30
CA SER A 112 7.82 16.68 -19.22
C SER A 112 7.18 16.20 -20.55
N ASP A 113 6.28 15.23 -20.49
CA ASP A 113 5.63 14.55 -21.62
C ASP A 113 4.10 14.70 -21.63
N GLY A 114 3.53 15.57 -20.77
CA GLY A 114 2.13 16.00 -20.87
C GLY A 114 1.96 17.11 -21.91
N PRO A 115 0.79 17.21 -22.59
CA PRO A 115 0.52 18.32 -23.51
C PRO A 115 0.67 19.65 -22.74
N PRO A 116 1.11 20.73 -23.42
CA PRO A 116 1.34 22.02 -22.77
C PRO A 116 -0.01 22.58 -22.32
N ASP A 117 -0.41 22.28 -21.09
CA ASP A 117 -1.62 22.81 -20.49
C ASP A 117 -1.47 24.32 -20.30
N ALA A 118 -2.12 25.05 -21.20
CA ALA A 118 -2.86 26.33 -21.11
C ALA A 118 -2.44 27.48 -20.16
N PHE A 119 -1.35 27.43 -19.40
CA PHE A 119 -0.89 28.50 -18.51
C PHE A 119 0.64 28.68 -18.52
N ALA A 120 1.27 28.55 -19.70
CA ALA A 120 2.72 28.67 -19.92
C ALA A 120 3.34 30.06 -19.60
N GLN A 121 2.57 31.02 -19.08
CA GLN A 121 3.04 32.34 -18.64
C GLN A 121 3.00 32.54 -17.12
N GLU A 122 2.49 31.58 -16.34
CA GLU A 122 2.52 31.63 -14.87
C GLU A 122 3.94 31.27 -14.35
N THR A 123 4.79 32.27 -14.58
CA THR A 123 6.08 32.63 -14.00
C THR A 123 7.14 31.54 -13.97
N GLN A 124 8.12 31.68 -14.88
CA GLN A 124 9.45 31.05 -14.80
C GLN A 124 10.07 31.16 -13.39
N GLU A 125 9.75 32.20 -12.63
CA GLU A 125 10.10 32.38 -11.21
C GLU A 125 9.52 31.29 -10.30
N LEU A 126 8.29 30.84 -10.52
CA LEU A 126 7.68 29.75 -9.76
C LEU A 126 8.38 28.43 -10.09
N ALA A 127 8.70 28.18 -11.36
CA ALA A 127 9.46 27.00 -11.77
C ALA A 127 10.90 27.00 -11.20
N LEU A 128 11.57 28.17 -11.18
CA LEU A 128 12.88 28.34 -10.56
C LEU A 128 12.82 28.14 -9.05
N ALA A 129 11.85 28.76 -8.37
CA ALA A 129 11.63 28.57 -6.94
C ALA A 129 11.29 27.11 -6.61
N MET A 130 10.53 26.41 -7.46
CA MET A 130 10.25 24.97 -7.30
C MET A 130 11.52 24.14 -7.46
N GLY A 131 12.36 24.47 -8.45
CA GLY A 131 13.67 23.86 -8.62
C GLY A 131 14.63 24.16 -7.46
N GLU A 132 14.56 25.36 -6.87
CA GLU A 132 15.34 25.73 -5.69
C GLU A 132 14.87 24.98 -4.45
N VAL A 133 13.56 24.91 -4.19
CA VAL A 133 12.98 24.06 -3.13
C VAL A 133 13.45 22.63 -3.34
N GLN A 134 13.32 22.09 -4.54
CA GLN A 134 13.79 20.73 -4.84
C GLN A 134 15.30 20.58 -4.64
N SER A 135 16.15 21.54 -5.03
CA SER A 135 17.61 21.42 -4.91
C SER A 135 18.13 21.62 -3.47
N VAL A 136 17.47 22.48 -2.69
CA VAL A 136 17.71 22.65 -1.25
C VAL A 136 17.29 21.38 -0.51
N LEU A 137 16.16 20.79 -0.88
CA LEU A 137 15.61 19.59 -0.26
C LEU A 137 16.29 18.30 -0.74
N ALA A 138 16.69 18.21 -2.01
CA ALA A 138 17.39 17.07 -2.60
C ALA A 138 18.89 17.02 -2.27
N ARG A 139 19.31 17.66 -1.17
CA ARG A 139 20.56 17.32 -0.47
C ARG A 139 20.24 16.55 0.82
N PRO A 140 19.92 15.25 0.78
CA PRO A 140 19.76 14.47 1.99
C PRO A 140 21.12 13.93 2.43
N GLU A 141 21.48 14.05 3.70
CA GLU A 141 22.48 13.16 4.30
C GLU A 141 21.99 11.70 4.33
N ARG A 142 20.67 11.47 4.24
CA ARG A 142 20.07 10.13 4.19
C ARG A 142 18.73 10.12 3.44
N VAL A 143 18.69 9.56 2.23
CA VAL A 143 17.43 9.24 1.53
C VAL A 143 16.79 8.05 2.24
N VAL A 144 15.68 8.26 2.93
CA VAL A 144 14.82 7.16 3.42
C VAL A 144 13.73 6.94 2.39
N THR A 145 13.86 5.89 1.59
CA THR A 145 12.77 5.45 0.71
C THR A 145 11.65 4.90 1.59
N PRO A 146 10.44 5.51 1.63
CA PRO A 146 9.40 5.21 2.62
C PRO A 146 8.90 3.77 2.58
N THR A 147 9.04 3.11 1.43
CA THR A 147 8.72 1.70 1.23
C THR A 147 9.62 1.12 0.13
N GLN A 148 10.32 0.05 0.46
CA GLN A 148 10.84 -0.89 -0.52
C GLN A 148 9.74 -1.89 -0.90
N PRO A 149 9.84 -2.61 -2.03
CA PRO A 149 8.86 -3.64 -2.41
C PRO A 149 8.61 -4.73 -1.35
N ARG A 150 9.46 -4.82 -0.32
CA ARG A 150 9.37 -5.77 0.81
C ARG A 150 8.72 -5.21 2.08
N ASP A 151 8.16 -3.99 2.02
CA ASP A 151 7.59 -3.30 3.19
C ASP A 151 6.05 -3.31 3.22
N ILE A 152 5.37 -3.94 2.26
CA ILE A 152 3.91 -3.94 2.26
C ILE A 152 3.36 -4.80 3.40
N GLU A 153 3.99 -5.93 3.70
CA GLU A 153 3.52 -6.92 4.66
C GLU A 153 3.52 -6.34 6.08
N PRO A 154 4.60 -5.70 6.57
CA PRO A 154 4.58 -5.00 7.86
C PRO A 154 3.55 -3.87 7.90
N ILE A 155 3.35 -3.12 6.80
CA ILE A 155 2.36 -2.04 6.73
C ILE A 155 0.94 -2.60 6.81
N LEU A 156 0.63 -3.64 6.03
CA LEU A 156 -0.67 -4.31 6.04
C LEU A 156 -0.94 -4.89 7.43
N ARG A 157 0.05 -5.56 8.03
CA ARG A 157 -0.06 -6.11 9.39
C ARG A 157 -0.40 -5.02 10.40
N GLN A 158 0.35 -3.92 10.41
CA GLN A 158 0.18 -2.82 11.37
C GLN A 158 -1.12 -2.03 11.18
N ARG A 159 -1.63 -1.93 9.95
CA ARG A 159 -2.82 -1.12 9.61
C ARG A 159 -4.12 -1.92 9.67
N LEU A 160 -4.09 -3.22 9.44
CA LEU A 160 -5.28 -4.06 9.31
C LEU A 160 -5.60 -4.87 10.56
N PHE A 161 -4.61 -5.09 11.43
CA PHE A 161 -4.79 -5.85 12.66
C PHE A 161 -4.47 -4.99 13.88
N GLU A 162 -5.28 -5.12 14.93
CA GLU A 162 -5.00 -4.51 16.22
C GLU A 162 -3.78 -5.19 16.87
N SER A 163 -3.69 -6.52 16.77
CA SER A 163 -2.52 -7.29 17.16
C SER A 163 -2.43 -8.58 16.35
N VAL A 164 -1.21 -9.10 16.21
CA VAL A 164 -0.90 -10.38 15.56
C VAL A 164 0.08 -11.12 16.46
N ASP A 165 -0.23 -12.37 16.78
CA ASP A 165 0.67 -13.21 17.59
C ASP A 165 1.86 -13.65 16.74
N THR A 166 2.99 -12.96 16.88
CA THR A 166 4.21 -13.31 16.16
C THR A 166 4.88 -14.58 16.72
N GLY A 167 4.50 -15.04 17.92
CA GLY A 167 4.97 -16.32 18.46
C GLY A 167 4.42 -17.52 17.68
N ALA A 168 3.19 -17.39 17.17
CA ALA A 168 2.56 -18.41 16.32
C ALA A 168 3.14 -18.47 14.89
N ALA A 169 3.86 -17.44 14.44
CA ALA A 169 4.36 -17.36 13.07
C ALA A 169 5.34 -18.50 12.73
N GLU A 170 6.21 -18.87 13.67
CA GLU A 170 7.16 -19.98 13.51
C GLU A 170 6.44 -21.33 13.38
N GLU A 171 5.47 -21.60 14.25
CA GLU A 171 4.69 -22.85 14.24
C GLU A 171 3.85 -22.97 12.95
N VAL A 172 3.23 -21.87 12.52
CA VAL A 172 2.48 -21.84 11.25
C VAL A 172 3.43 -22.03 10.07
N ALA A 173 4.58 -21.37 10.06
CA ALA A 173 5.56 -21.55 8.99
C ALA A 173 6.08 -23.00 8.92
N ASP A 174 6.33 -23.64 10.07
CA ASP A 174 6.69 -25.06 10.16
C ASP A 174 5.59 -25.96 9.60
N ALA A 175 4.32 -25.72 9.96
CA ALA A 175 3.20 -26.51 9.47
C ALA A 175 3.08 -26.46 7.94
N TYR A 176 3.16 -25.26 7.34
CA TYR A 176 3.12 -25.10 5.88
C TYR A 176 4.37 -25.67 5.21
N PHE A 177 5.55 -25.43 5.76
CA PHE A 177 6.80 -25.94 5.17
C PHE A 177 6.83 -27.47 5.19
N ASN A 178 6.41 -28.11 6.29
CA ASN A 178 6.30 -29.56 6.37
C ASN A 178 5.26 -30.11 5.37
N ALA A 179 4.11 -29.45 5.22
CA ALA A 179 3.11 -29.85 4.23
C ALA A 179 3.64 -29.80 2.79
N LEU A 180 4.47 -28.80 2.46
CA LEU A 180 5.14 -28.70 1.17
C LEU A 180 6.20 -29.80 0.98
N GLN A 181 6.96 -30.15 2.02
CA GLN A 181 7.91 -31.27 1.97
C GLN A 181 7.19 -32.62 1.80
N ASP A 182 6.09 -32.84 2.52
CA ASP A 182 5.26 -34.04 2.40
C ASP A 182 4.62 -34.15 1.01
N ALA A 183 4.15 -33.04 0.46
CA ALA A 183 3.64 -32.97 -0.90
C ALA A 183 4.73 -33.31 -1.93
N HIS A 184 5.94 -32.79 -1.76
CA HIS A 184 7.08 -33.12 -2.61
C HIS A 184 7.46 -34.61 -2.51
N ALA A 185 7.43 -35.19 -1.31
CA ALA A 185 7.69 -36.62 -1.10
C ALA A 185 6.63 -37.52 -1.77
N LYS A 186 5.41 -37.00 -1.98
CA LYS A 186 4.34 -37.63 -2.75
C LYS A 186 4.39 -37.32 -4.25
N GLU A 187 5.50 -36.77 -4.74
CA GLU A 187 5.75 -36.41 -6.14
C GLU A 187 4.83 -35.30 -6.69
N ALA A 188 4.24 -34.46 -5.82
CA ALA A 188 3.46 -33.32 -6.28
C ALA A 188 4.34 -32.30 -7.02
N PRO A 189 3.86 -31.71 -8.14
CA PRO A 189 4.62 -30.71 -8.88
C PRO A 189 4.68 -29.40 -8.08
N LEU A 190 5.86 -29.10 -7.54
CA LEU A 190 6.12 -27.93 -6.72
C LEU A 190 7.34 -27.14 -7.22
N PRO A 191 7.33 -25.80 -7.17
CA PRO A 191 8.49 -24.99 -7.52
C PRO A 191 9.65 -25.26 -6.57
N VAL A 192 10.87 -25.36 -7.08
CA VAL A 192 12.07 -25.58 -6.22
C VAL A 192 12.20 -24.53 -5.12
N LYS A 193 11.76 -23.28 -5.37
CA LYS A 193 11.83 -22.18 -4.39
C LYS A 193 11.10 -22.51 -3.09
N VAL A 194 9.96 -23.21 -3.13
CA VAL A 194 9.12 -23.45 -1.95
C VAL A 194 9.65 -24.57 -1.05
N LEU A 195 10.62 -25.33 -1.54
CA LEU A 195 11.27 -26.43 -0.82
C LEU A 195 12.54 -25.99 -0.09
N GLN A 196 12.99 -24.75 -0.30
CA GLN A 196 14.19 -24.20 0.32
C GLN A 196 13.88 -23.64 1.71
N ALA A 197 14.83 -23.75 2.64
CA ALA A 197 14.69 -23.20 3.99
C ALA A 197 14.37 -21.69 4.00
N SER A 198 14.86 -20.95 3.00
CA SER A 198 14.53 -19.52 2.82
C SER A 198 13.04 -19.25 2.62
N TYR A 199 12.26 -20.23 2.12
CA TYR A 199 10.81 -20.10 1.98
C TYR A 199 10.11 -20.21 3.33
N ARG A 200 10.62 -21.03 4.25
CA ARG A 200 10.15 -21.04 5.65
C ARG A 200 10.37 -19.68 6.31
N ASP A 201 11.56 -19.08 6.13
CA ASP A 201 11.85 -17.74 6.65
C ASP A 201 10.92 -16.68 6.04
N GLU A 202 10.55 -16.87 4.77
CA GLU A 202 9.57 -16.02 4.10
C GLU A 202 8.16 -16.17 4.69
N LEU A 203 7.69 -17.41 4.96
CA LEU A 203 6.41 -17.66 5.65
C LEU A 203 6.34 -16.94 7.01
N VAL A 204 7.41 -17.02 7.82
CA VAL A 204 7.50 -16.29 9.10
C VAL A 204 7.42 -14.78 8.87
N ARG A 205 8.17 -14.27 7.89
CA ARG A 205 8.22 -12.84 7.60
C ARG A 205 6.87 -12.29 7.14
N THR A 206 6.14 -13.02 6.30
CA THR A 206 4.89 -12.56 5.68
C THR A 206 3.64 -12.82 6.54
N TYR A 207 3.74 -13.61 7.62
CA TYR A 207 2.62 -13.90 8.53
C TYR A 207 1.80 -12.65 8.92
N PRO A 208 0.46 -12.65 8.88
CA PRO A 208 -0.44 -13.77 8.62
C PRO A 208 -0.77 -13.96 7.13
N PHE A 209 0.00 -13.38 6.20
CA PHE A 209 -0.23 -13.49 4.76
C PHE A 209 0.62 -14.61 4.14
N HIS A 210 0.02 -15.38 3.24
CA HIS A 210 0.74 -16.37 2.46
C HIS A 210 1.71 -15.69 1.48
N PRO A 211 2.95 -16.19 1.26
CA PRO A 211 3.93 -15.55 0.38
C PRO A 211 3.43 -15.31 -1.06
N SER A 212 2.68 -16.27 -1.62
CA SER A 212 2.07 -16.08 -2.95
C SER A 212 1.01 -14.95 -2.96
N PHE A 213 0.28 -14.74 -1.87
CA PHE A 213 -0.67 -13.63 -1.77
C PHE A 213 0.06 -12.29 -1.79
N VAL A 214 1.18 -12.20 -1.06
CA VAL A 214 2.06 -11.03 -1.08
C VAL A 214 2.65 -10.81 -2.47
N GLU A 215 3.06 -11.87 -3.18
CA GLU A 215 3.57 -11.80 -4.56
C GLU A 215 2.52 -11.21 -5.52
N VAL A 216 1.26 -11.61 -5.39
CA VAL A 216 0.14 -11.02 -6.16
C VAL A 216 -0.02 -9.54 -5.84
N LEU A 217 -0.01 -9.15 -4.57
CA LEU A 217 -0.17 -7.75 -4.17
C LEU A 217 1.00 -6.87 -4.64
N ASN A 218 2.24 -7.33 -4.43
CA ASN A 218 3.46 -6.55 -4.65
C ASN A 218 3.95 -6.56 -6.09
N GLY A 219 3.85 -7.69 -6.77
CA GLY A 219 4.31 -7.84 -8.14
C GLY A 219 3.19 -7.50 -9.11
N LYS A 220 2.11 -8.28 -9.04
CA LYS A 220 1.09 -8.33 -10.08
C LYS A 220 0.15 -7.13 -10.06
N LEU A 221 -0.51 -6.86 -8.94
CA LEU A 221 -1.48 -5.77 -8.87
C LEU A 221 -0.81 -4.39 -8.95
N ASN A 222 0.42 -4.26 -8.45
CA ASN A 222 1.21 -3.04 -8.55
C ASN A 222 1.61 -2.65 -9.98
N THR A 223 1.53 -3.55 -10.97
CA THR A 223 1.77 -3.19 -12.37
C THR A 223 0.56 -2.54 -13.04
N ILE A 224 -0.63 -2.59 -12.41
CA ILE A 224 -1.85 -2.04 -12.98
C ILE A 224 -1.86 -0.52 -12.75
N PRO A 225 -1.95 0.32 -13.81
CA PRO A 225 -1.83 1.78 -13.68
C PRO A 225 -2.82 2.43 -12.69
N ASN A 226 -4.03 1.86 -12.59
CA ASN A 226 -5.09 2.37 -11.71
C ASN A 226 -5.01 1.81 -10.27
N PHE A 227 -4.07 0.89 -10.00
CA PHE A 227 -3.89 0.31 -8.66
C PHE A 227 -2.90 1.13 -7.84
N GLN A 228 -3.43 1.91 -6.90
CA GLN A 228 -2.61 2.67 -5.96
C GLN A 228 -1.89 1.71 -4.99
N ARG A 229 -0.59 1.49 -5.19
CA ARG A 229 0.20 0.43 -4.53
C ARG A 229 -0.20 0.11 -3.08
N THR A 230 -0.07 1.07 -2.17
CA THR A 230 -0.35 0.83 -0.74
C THR A 230 -1.83 0.97 -0.39
N ARG A 231 -2.55 1.97 -0.93
CA ARG A 231 -3.95 2.25 -0.58
C ARG A 231 -4.92 1.22 -1.20
N GLY A 232 -4.63 0.80 -2.43
CA GLY A 232 -5.31 -0.28 -3.14
C GLY A 232 -5.12 -1.61 -2.43
N ALA A 233 -3.89 -1.96 -2.05
CA ALA A 233 -3.62 -3.18 -1.29
C ALA A 233 -4.34 -3.19 0.07
N LEU A 234 -4.23 -2.11 0.87
CA LEU A 234 -4.95 -2.00 2.15
C LEU A 234 -6.47 -2.15 1.97
N ARG A 235 -7.04 -1.53 0.94
CA ARG A 235 -8.47 -1.63 0.65
C ARG A 235 -8.87 -3.04 0.22
N LEU A 236 -8.10 -3.68 -0.66
CA LEU A 236 -8.34 -5.05 -1.12
C LEU A 236 -8.27 -6.04 0.05
N VAL A 237 -7.17 -5.99 0.82
CA VAL A 237 -6.94 -6.93 1.92
C VAL A 237 -7.93 -6.70 3.06
N SER A 238 -8.31 -5.45 3.37
CA SER A 238 -9.36 -5.20 4.36
C SER A 238 -10.72 -5.80 3.98
N ARG A 239 -11.08 -5.78 2.69
CA ARG A 239 -12.30 -6.46 2.19
C ARG A 239 -12.22 -7.97 2.35
N ILE A 240 -11.07 -8.56 2.03
CA ILE A 240 -10.82 -10.01 2.20
C ILE A 240 -10.95 -10.40 3.67
N ILE A 241 -10.27 -9.69 4.58
CA ILE A 241 -10.34 -9.96 6.03
C ILE A 241 -11.79 -9.84 6.53
N ARG A 242 -12.51 -8.80 6.11
CA ARG A 242 -13.92 -8.62 6.46
C ARG A 242 -14.80 -9.77 5.96
N GLY A 243 -14.55 -10.27 4.74
CA GLY A 243 -15.25 -11.42 4.18
C GLY A 243 -14.99 -12.70 4.98
N LEU A 244 -13.73 -12.99 5.29
CA LEU A 244 -13.35 -14.13 6.14
C LEU A 244 -14.04 -14.07 7.51
N TRP A 245 -14.03 -12.89 8.14
CA TRP A 245 -14.63 -12.66 9.46
C TRP A 245 -16.14 -12.84 9.46
N ASN A 246 -16.85 -12.22 8.50
CA ASN A 246 -18.31 -12.26 8.45
C ASN A 246 -18.86 -13.65 8.10
N ASN A 247 -18.12 -14.40 7.27
CA ASN A 247 -18.53 -15.73 6.83
C ASN A 247 -17.98 -16.85 7.74
N ASN A 248 -17.28 -16.48 8.82
CA ASN A 248 -16.60 -17.41 9.74
C ASN A 248 -15.78 -18.47 8.99
N ARG A 249 -15.12 -18.05 7.90
CA ARG A 249 -14.31 -18.92 7.05
C ARG A 249 -12.92 -19.06 7.64
N THR A 250 -12.50 -20.29 7.88
CA THR A 250 -11.14 -20.65 8.30
C THR A 250 -10.48 -21.45 7.18
N ASP A 251 -10.03 -20.75 6.14
CA ASP A 251 -9.46 -21.42 4.96
C ASP A 251 -7.98 -21.83 5.12
N GLY A 252 -7.50 -21.98 6.36
CA GLY A 252 -6.10 -22.24 6.71
C GLY A 252 -5.63 -21.34 7.86
N TYR A 253 -4.33 -21.34 8.14
CA TYR A 253 -3.72 -20.47 9.16
C TYR A 253 -3.18 -19.15 8.59
N LEU A 254 -3.15 -19.02 7.25
CA LEU A 254 -2.68 -17.83 6.53
C LEU A 254 -3.81 -17.26 5.66
N ILE A 255 -3.69 -15.98 5.32
CA ILE A 255 -4.52 -15.35 4.28
C ILE A 255 -3.88 -15.65 2.92
N HIS A 256 -4.59 -16.42 2.11
CA HIS A 256 -4.16 -16.90 0.81
C HIS A 256 -4.71 -16.05 -0.33
N PRO A 257 -4.21 -16.24 -1.57
CA PRO A 257 -4.87 -15.68 -2.75
C PRO A 257 -6.35 -16.08 -2.83
N PHE A 258 -6.65 -17.36 -2.56
CA PHE A 258 -8.02 -17.87 -2.56
C PHE A 258 -8.93 -17.36 -1.44
N SER A 259 -8.40 -16.58 -0.49
CA SER A 259 -9.23 -15.94 0.54
C SER A 259 -10.12 -14.84 -0.04
N ALA A 260 -9.86 -14.38 -1.27
CA ALA A 260 -10.74 -13.47 -1.99
C ALA A 260 -12.07 -14.15 -2.34
N ASP A 261 -13.16 -13.70 -1.72
CA ASP A 261 -14.51 -14.21 -1.99
C ASP A 261 -15.06 -13.63 -3.29
N LEU A 262 -14.82 -14.33 -4.40
CA LEU A 262 -15.31 -13.94 -5.73
C LEU A 262 -16.84 -14.09 -5.89
N GLY A 263 -17.55 -14.73 -4.95
CA GLY A 263 -19.02 -14.71 -4.92
C GLY A 263 -19.59 -13.37 -4.44
N SER A 264 -18.76 -12.53 -3.79
CA SER A 264 -19.16 -11.21 -3.34
C SER A 264 -19.08 -10.18 -4.47
N ALA A 265 -20.23 -9.56 -4.79
CA ALA A 265 -20.28 -8.47 -5.77
C ALA A 265 -19.30 -7.33 -5.44
N ASP A 266 -19.17 -7.01 -4.15
CA ASP A 266 -18.24 -6.01 -3.62
C ASP A 266 -16.76 -6.37 -3.90
N MET A 267 -16.42 -7.65 -3.84
CA MET A 267 -15.06 -8.14 -4.13
C MET A 267 -14.81 -8.15 -5.64
N LEU A 268 -15.78 -8.62 -6.43
CA LEU A 268 -15.68 -8.58 -7.89
C LEU A 268 -15.53 -7.15 -8.41
N ASP A 269 -16.28 -6.18 -7.91
CA ASP A 269 -16.14 -4.77 -8.31
C ASP A 269 -14.75 -4.20 -8.00
N GLU A 270 -14.16 -4.61 -6.88
CA GLU A 270 -12.82 -4.19 -6.48
C GLU A 270 -11.73 -4.80 -7.39
N LEU A 271 -11.88 -6.07 -7.79
CA LEU A 271 -10.91 -6.78 -8.64
C LEU A 271 -11.14 -6.62 -10.14
N THR A 272 -12.33 -6.17 -10.57
CA THR A 272 -12.66 -6.03 -11.99
C THR A 272 -12.87 -4.58 -12.38
N GLY A 273 -13.90 -3.93 -11.84
CA GLY A 273 -14.27 -2.56 -12.21
C GLY A 273 -13.17 -1.54 -11.96
N ARG A 274 -12.53 -1.59 -10.78
CA ARG A 274 -11.45 -0.64 -10.44
C ARG A 274 -10.13 -0.91 -11.16
N LEU A 275 -9.93 -2.12 -11.64
CA LEU A 275 -8.71 -2.53 -12.36
C LEU A 275 -8.85 -2.42 -13.87
N ASP A 276 -9.96 -1.88 -14.36
CA ASP A 276 -10.33 -1.84 -15.79
C ASP A 276 -10.37 -3.24 -16.43
N ARG A 277 -10.85 -4.22 -15.66
CA ARG A 277 -10.99 -5.64 -16.02
C ARG A 277 -12.44 -6.09 -16.05
N ALA A 278 -13.36 -5.27 -16.53
CA ALA A 278 -14.80 -5.57 -16.47
C ALA A 278 -15.17 -6.94 -17.10
N ALA A 279 -14.45 -7.37 -18.14
CA ALA A 279 -14.63 -8.67 -18.79
C ALA A 279 -14.35 -9.88 -17.86
N PHE A 280 -13.53 -9.72 -16.82
CA PHE A 280 -13.21 -10.78 -15.86
C PHE A 280 -14.39 -11.09 -14.92
N ARG A 281 -15.40 -10.21 -14.85
CA ARG A 281 -16.58 -10.47 -14.02
C ARG A 281 -17.35 -11.69 -14.50
N SER A 282 -17.62 -11.78 -15.80
CA SER A 282 -18.35 -12.93 -16.36
C SER A 282 -17.56 -14.23 -16.23
N VAL A 283 -16.22 -14.16 -16.25
CA VAL A 283 -15.33 -15.31 -16.02
C VAL A 283 -15.46 -15.80 -14.58
N ALA A 284 -15.39 -14.89 -13.59
CA ALA A 284 -15.54 -15.27 -12.20
C ALA A 284 -16.93 -15.86 -11.89
N ASP A 285 -17.99 -15.27 -12.45
CA ASP A 285 -19.36 -15.76 -12.28
C ASP A 285 -19.58 -17.15 -12.93
N ALA A 286 -19.00 -17.40 -14.10
CA ALA A 286 -19.17 -18.67 -14.82
C ALA A 286 -18.28 -19.78 -14.27
N ASP A 287 -17.01 -19.49 -14.01
CA ASP A 287 -16.00 -20.53 -13.76
C ASP A 287 -15.72 -20.75 -12.27
N ILE A 288 -15.91 -19.74 -11.43
CA ILE A 288 -15.40 -19.76 -10.05
C ILE A 288 -16.52 -19.79 -9.02
N SER A 289 -17.36 -18.75 -8.96
CA SER A 289 -18.35 -18.64 -7.90
C SER A 289 -19.56 -17.83 -8.35
N ALA A 290 -20.70 -18.51 -8.48
CA ALA A 290 -22.00 -17.92 -8.75
C ALA A 290 -22.90 -17.99 -7.50
N SER A 291 -23.81 -17.02 -7.34
CA SER A 291 -24.81 -17.00 -6.25
C SER A 291 -25.71 -18.25 -6.19
N GLY A 292 -25.84 -18.98 -7.31
CA GLY A 292 -26.62 -20.22 -7.40
C GLY A 292 -25.83 -21.52 -7.19
N GLY A 293 -24.52 -21.45 -6.92
CA GLY A 293 -23.69 -22.64 -6.77
C GLY A 293 -23.44 -23.40 -8.09
N GLN A 294 -23.65 -22.76 -9.24
CA GLN A 294 -23.61 -23.39 -10.56
C GLN A 294 -22.35 -23.04 -11.36
N ALA A 295 -21.39 -22.33 -10.76
CA ALA A 295 -20.12 -22.10 -11.44
C ALA A 295 -19.33 -23.41 -11.59
N HIS A 296 -18.52 -23.53 -12.64
CA HIS A 296 -17.79 -24.78 -12.94
C HIS A 296 -17.00 -25.32 -11.73
N ALA A 297 -16.24 -24.45 -11.04
CA ALA A 297 -15.50 -24.85 -9.85
C ALA A 297 -16.41 -25.30 -8.69
N GLN A 298 -17.58 -24.68 -8.51
CA GLN A 298 -18.55 -25.08 -7.48
C GLN A 298 -19.14 -26.45 -7.77
N VAL A 299 -19.45 -26.74 -9.03
CA VAL A 299 -19.99 -28.03 -9.48
C VAL A 299 -18.95 -29.14 -9.32
N ILE A 300 -17.70 -28.90 -9.71
CA ILE A 300 -16.61 -29.86 -9.51
C ILE A 300 -16.41 -30.13 -8.02
N ASP A 301 -16.42 -29.09 -7.18
CA ASP A 301 -16.30 -29.24 -5.73
C ASP A 301 -17.46 -30.06 -5.13
N SER A 302 -18.70 -29.82 -5.55
CA SER A 302 -19.85 -30.59 -5.05
C SER A 302 -19.84 -32.05 -5.49
N ASP A 303 -19.39 -32.31 -6.72
CA ASP A 303 -19.48 -33.64 -7.35
C ASP A 303 -18.27 -34.53 -7.02
N ARG A 304 -17.08 -33.94 -6.91
CA ARG A 304 -15.80 -34.67 -6.77
C ARG A 304 -15.17 -34.52 -5.38
N PHE A 305 -15.43 -33.41 -4.70
CA PHE A 305 -14.79 -33.08 -3.42
C PHE A 305 -15.80 -32.85 -2.28
N SER A 306 -16.99 -33.44 -2.39
CA SER A 306 -18.04 -33.35 -1.37
C SER A 306 -17.50 -33.71 0.02
N GLY A 307 -17.80 -32.86 1.01
CA GLY A 307 -17.33 -33.03 2.39
C GLY A 307 -15.88 -32.63 2.65
N HIS A 308 -15.16 -32.12 1.64
CA HIS A 308 -13.81 -31.58 1.78
C HIS A 308 -13.78 -30.06 1.59
N ALA A 309 -12.59 -29.47 1.68
CA ALA A 309 -12.38 -28.08 1.31
C ALA A 309 -12.72 -27.84 -0.18
N PRO A 310 -13.14 -26.62 -0.55
CA PRO A 310 -13.49 -26.28 -1.93
C PRO A 310 -12.22 -26.10 -2.79
N TYR A 311 -11.52 -27.20 -3.09
CA TYR A 311 -10.21 -27.18 -3.75
C TYR A 311 -10.24 -26.49 -5.11
N THR A 312 -11.30 -26.74 -5.89
CA THR A 312 -11.44 -26.21 -7.24
C THR A 312 -11.68 -24.70 -7.21
N GLN A 313 -12.54 -24.21 -6.31
CA GLN A 313 -12.71 -22.77 -6.12
C GLN A 313 -11.44 -22.10 -5.60
N ARG A 314 -10.67 -22.76 -4.72
CA ARG A 314 -9.39 -22.23 -4.24
C ARG A 314 -8.38 -22.09 -5.37
N ALA A 315 -8.23 -23.14 -6.18
CA ALA A 315 -7.36 -23.14 -7.35
C ALA A 315 -7.78 -22.07 -8.36
N ALA A 316 -9.06 -22.03 -8.74
CA ALA A 316 -9.56 -21.10 -9.74
C ALA A 316 -9.48 -19.63 -9.28
N THR A 317 -9.76 -19.34 -8.00
CA THR A 317 -9.58 -17.99 -7.42
C THR A 317 -8.11 -17.55 -7.46
N THR A 318 -7.19 -18.47 -7.18
CA THR A 318 -5.76 -18.19 -7.25
C THR A 318 -5.32 -17.89 -8.68
N VAL A 319 -5.74 -18.72 -9.65
CA VAL A 319 -5.50 -18.50 -11.08
C VAL A 319 -6.07 -17.15 -11.53
N PHE A 320 -7.30 -16.81 -11.12
CA PHE A 320 -7.95 -15.54 -11.43
C PHE A 320 -7.10 -14.35 -10.99
N LEU A 321 -6.67 -14.31 -9.72
CA LEU A 321 -5.85 -13.21 -9.20
C LEU A 321 -4.50 -13.10 -9.94
N HIS A 322 -3.88 -14.24 -10.28
CA HIS A 322 -2.65 -14.25 -11.06
C HIS A 322 -2.84 -13.82 -12.52
N SER A 323 -4.09 -13.79 -13.02
CA SER A 323 -4.48 -13.45 -14.40
C SER A 323 -4.93 -12.00 -14.58
N LEU A 324 -5.05 -11.22 -13.49
CA LEU A 324 -5.43 -9.80 -13.54
C LEU A 324 -4.35 -8.89 -14.17
N VAL A 325 -3.15 -9.44 -14.40
CA VAL A 325 -2.02 -8.72 -15.00
C VAL A 325 -2.07 -8.73 -16.52
N GLU A 326 -1.54 -7.68 -17.12
CA GLU A 326 -1.40 -7.56 -18.58
C GLU A 326 0.02 -7.99 -19.02
N PRO A 327 0.18 -8.54 -20.24
CA PRO A 327 1.49 -8.80 -20.82
C PRO A 327 2.39 -7.54 -20.75
N PRO A 328 3.68 -7.70 -20.42
CA PRO A 328 4.47 -8.94 -20.42
C PRO A 328 4.44 -9.73 -19.09
N ALA A 329 3.65 -9.31 -18.10
CA ALA A 329 3.54 -10.05 -16.85
C ALA A 329 2.88 -11.41 -17.10
N ARG A 330 3.51 -12.48 -16.63
CA ARG A 330 3.00 -13.85 -16.79
C ARG A 330 1.96 -14.19 -15.71
N GLY A 331 1.10 -15.17 -16.01
CA GLY A 331 0.14 -15.78 -15.09
C GLY A 331 0.81 -16.59 -13.96
N ALA A 332 0.15 -17.65 -13.51
CA ALA A 332 0.77 -18.65 -12.62
C ALA A 332 0.94 -19.96 -13.39
N ASP A 333 2.04 -20.66 -13.15
CA ASP A 333 2.19 -22.05 -13.58
C ASP A 333 1.43 -22.99 -12.62
N VAL A 334 1.14 -24.22 -13.06
CA VAL A 334 0.36 -25.21 -12.28
C VAL A 334 0.99 -25.51 -10.93
N ASP A 335 2.31 -25.63 -10.88
CA ASP A 335 3.09 -25.88 -9.67
C ASP A 335 3.03 -24.68 -8.71
N GLU A 336 3.05 -23.45 -9.23
CA GLU A 336 2.87 -22.22 -8.45
C GLU A 336 1.46 -22.15 -7.83
N VAL A 337 0.42 -22.52 -8.58
CA VAL A 337 -0.96 -22.55 -8.06
C VAL A 337 -1.12 -23.62 -6.99
N LEU A 338 -0.55 -24.81 -7.18
CA LEU A 338 -0.58 -25.88 -6.19
C LEU A 338 0.08 -25.43 -4.88
N ALA A 339 1.28 -24.85 -4.98
CA ALA A 339 1.99 -24.32 -3.81
C ALA A 339 1.23 -23.16 -3.12
N ALA A 340 0.54 -22.32 -3.88
CA ALA A 340 -0.23 -21.19 -3.36
C ALA A 340 -1.54 -21.60 -2.67
N THR A 341 -2.07 -22.78 -3.00
CA THR A 341 -3.39 -23.25 -2.56
C THR A 341 -3.34 -24.28 -1.45
N LEU A 342 -2.21 -24.99 -1.30
CA LEU A 342 -2.01 -26.00 -0.29
C LEU A 342 -2.06 -25.43 1.13
N THR A 343 -2.85 -26.06 2.00
CA THR A 343 -2.83 -25.82 3.45
C THR A 343 -2.37 -27.07 4.21
N PRO A 344 -1.93 -26.94 5.48
CA PRO A 344 -1.35 -28.08 6.23
C PRO A 344 -2.29 -29.26 6.44
N THR A 345 -3.60 -29.08 6.28
CA THR A 345 -4.62 -30.13 6.45
C THR A 345 -5.05 -30.79 5.14
N ASP A 346 -4.56 -30.29 4.00
CA ASP A 346 -5.02 -30.73 2.69
C ASP A 346 -4.28 -31.97 2.19
N ASP A 347 -4.92 -32.70 1.27
CA ASP A 347 -4.23 -33.70 0.43
C ASP A 347 -3.80 -33.03 -0.89
N PRO A 348 -2.49 -32.92 -1.18
CA PRO A 348 -1.98 -32.31 -2.41
C PRO A 348 -2.57 -32.92 -3.70
N SER A 349 -2.90 -34.20 -3.68
CA SER A 349 -3.47 -34.89 -4.84
C SER A 349 -4.89 -34.43 -5.18
N HIS A 350 -5.65 -33.91 -4.21
CA HIS A 350 -6.96 -33.31 -4.46
C HIS A 350 -6.84 -31.98 -5.18
N ILE A 351 -5.85 -31.17 -4.82
CA ILE A 351 -5.59 -29.88 -5.48
C ILE A 351 -5.15 -30.10 -6.93
N GLU A 352 -4.23 -31.04 -7.17
CA GLU A 352 -3.79 -31.40 -8.52
C GLU A 352 -4.96 -31.89 -9.40
N LYS A 353 -5.78 -32.80 -8.88
CA LYS A 353 -6.99 -33.27 -9.59
C LYS A 353 -7.98 -32.14 -9.84
N SER A 354 -8.14 -31.21 -8.89
CA SER A 354 -9.05 -30.07 -9.09
C SER A 354 -8.62 -29.19 -10.25
N LEU A 355 -7.32 -28.95 -10.42
CA LEU A 355 -6.75 -28.21 -11.55
C LEU A 355 -6.93 -28.98 -12.86
N GLN A 356 -6.78 -30.31 -12.84
CA GLN A 356 -7.02 -31.15 -14.01
C GLN A 356 -8.50 -31.11 -14.44
N TYR A 357 -9.44 -31.27 -13.50
CA TYR A 357 -10.87 -31.20 -13.80
C TYR A 357 -11.28 -29.83 -14.34
N LEU A 358 -10.74 -28.74 -13.76
CA LEU A 358 -11.00 -27.39 -14.26
C LEU A 358 -10.48 -27.20 -15.70
N ALA A 359 -9.34 -27.80 -16.05
CA ALA A 359 -8.78 -27.72 -17.40
C ALA A 359 -9.51 -28.61 -18.42
N ASP A 360 -10.06 -29.75 -17.99
CA ASP A 360 -10.81 -30.67 -18.85
C ASP A 360 -12.24 -30.18 -19.14
N ASP A 361 -12.83 -29.40 -18.23
CA ASP A 361 -14.18 -28.79 -18.36
C ASP A 361 -14.16 -27.41 -19.05
N ALA A 362 -12.99 -26.78 -19.24
CA ALA A 362 -12.79 -25.49 -19.92
C ALA A 362 -12.64 -25.66 -21.44
#